data_AF-A0A0B1SFJ7-F1
#
_entry.id   AF-A0A0B1SFJ7-F1
#
_cell.length_a   1.000
_cell.length_b   1.000
_cell.length_c   1.000
_cell.angle_alpha   90.00
_cell.angle_beta   90.00
_cell.angle_gamma   90.00
#
_symmetry.space_group_name_H-M   'P 1'
#
loop_
_entity.id
_entity.type
_entity.pdbx_description
1 polymer ?
#
loop_
_entity_poly.entity_id
_entity_poly.type
_entity_poly.pdbx_seq_one_letter_code
_entity_poly.pdbx_strand_id
1 'polypeptide(L)'
;MMTDDPERYLAFLVRARSVLYQSDDITAHILMLMVSFALQFYKDRPSSSRKASFMRALIANLFITTPSISDPVMRFHFSLRALYLSLLANSRPQTEALLHYSLQTMNDLDVPPSQCLSLYSEFLALLVFVPDKSKEHVLVIFDGFVKVIQRKKWPPNSEAVLGDVWILCMRYLWAVSRQEFSIKFTNVQSNDVFHGSSKEYITAVMEKVDFVMQQLLSLIETQSPAKPTVALHLLEFAVMRLEIKGAVVKLVSNLLKRCARSGVFEARVRCIIDDLIKLSESNEEVKEALIKMKLL
;
A
#
# COMPACT_ATOMS: atom_id res chain seq x y z
N MET A 1 -0.65 -12.22 35.02
CA MET A 1 -1.95 -11.56 35.31
C MET A 1 -2.82 -11.37 34.05
N MET A 2 -2.36 -10.77 32.93
CA MET A 2 -3.15 -10.70 31.68
C MET A 2 -3.17 -12.01 30.85
N THR A 3 -2.22 -12.91 31.07
CA THR A 3 -1.96 -14.09 30.23
C THR A 3 -2.51 -15.40 30.77
N ASP A 4 -2.89 -15.43 32.07
CA ASP A 4 -3.19 -16.66 32.79
C ASP A 4 -4.59 -17.20 32.42
N ASP A 5 -5.53 -16.31 32.14
CA ASP A 5 -6.87 -16.63 31.61
C ASP A 5 -7.24 -15.65 30.47
N PRO A 6 -6.87 -15.98 29.21
CA PRO A 6 -7.09 -15.10 28.07
C PRO A 6 -8.58 -14.92 27.74
N GLU A 7 -9.41 -15.94 27.98
CA GLU A 7 -10.85 -15.89 27.71
C GLU A 7 -11.54 -14.90 28.64
N ARG A 8 -11.19 -14.93 29.93
CA ARG A 8 -11.71 -13.96 30.90
C ARG A 8 -11.28 -12.53 30.59
N TYR A 9 -10.05 -12.33 30.12
CA TYR A 9 -9.59 -10.99 29.74
C TYR A 9 -10.32 -10.46 28.50
N LEU A 10 -10.53 -11.28 27.48
CA LEU A 10 -11.36 -10.91 26.32
C LEU A 10 -12.81 -10.59 26.76
N ALA A 11 -13.40 -11.43 27.60
CA ALA A 11 -14.74 -11.19 28.14
C ALA A 11 -14.83 -9.87 28.92
N PHE A 12 -13.80 -9.53 29.68
CA PHE A 12 -13.69 -8.23 30.36
C PHE A 12 -13.69 -7.07 29.35
N LEU A 13 -12.87 -7.12 28.29
CA LEU A 13 -12.82 -6.06 27.29
C LEU A 13 -14.14 -5.93 26.51
N VAL A 14 -14.79 -7.05 26.20
CA VAL A 14 -16.12 -7.07 25.56
C VAL A 14 -17.19 -6.43 26.46
N ARG A 15 -17.14 -6.70 27.77
CA ARG A 15 -18.05 -6.09 28.75
C ARG A 15 -17.73 -4.61 28.96
N ALA A 16 -16.46 -4.23 29.00
CA ALA A 16 -16.05 -2.84 29.10
C ALA A 16 -16.61 -2.05 27.91
N ARG A 17 -16.48 -2.58 26.68
CA ARG A 17 -17.09 -2.00 25.48
C ARG A 17 -18.60 -1.82 25.62
N SER A 18 -19.34 -2.82 26.10
CA SER A 18 -20.80 -2.72 26.20
C SER A 18 -21.29 -1.70 27.23
N VAL A 19 -20.45 -1.32 28.20
CA VAL A 19 -20.81 -0.37 29.26
C VAL A 19 -20.27 1.03 28.98
N LEU A 20 -19.12 1.14 28.30
CA LEU A 20 -18.37 2.39 28.13
C LEU A 20 -18.37 2.92 26.68
N TYR A 21 -19.34 2.53 25.86
CA TYR A 21 -19.44 2.90 24.44
C TYR A 21 -19.78 4.38 24.16
N GLN A 22 -19.89 5.21 25.19
CA GLN A 22 -20.43 6.57 25.10
C GLN A 22 -19.50 7.58 24.40
N SER A 23 -18.24 7.20 24.16
CA SER A 23 -17.24 8.05 23.51
C SER A 23 -16.38 7.23 22.54
N ASP A 24 -16.07 7.83 21.39
CA ASP A 24 -15.13 7.29 20.41
C ASP A 24 -13.75 7.05 21.05
N ASP A 25 -13.27 7.95 21.91
CA ASP A 25 -11.96 7.83 22.57
C ASP A 25 -11.89 6.62 23.48
N ILE A 26 -12.96 6.37 24.25
CA ILE A 26 -13.03 5.23 25.15
C ILE A 26 -13.13 3.93 24.34
N THR A 27 -13.93 3.93 23.28
CA THR A 27 -14.06 2.78 22.38
C THR A 27 -12.74 2.48 21.67
N ALA A 28 -12.04 3.51 21.19
CA ALA A 28 -10.72 3.41 20.58
C ALA A 28 -9.68 2.89 21.57
N HIS A 29 -9.72 3.33 22.83
CA HIS A 29 -8.84 2.81 23.87
C HIS A 29 -9.08 1.31 24.11
N ILE A 30 -10.34 0.88 24.21
CA ILE A 30 -10.68 -0.55 24.37
C ILE A 30 -10.22 -1.37 23.17
N LEU A 31 -10.42 -0.87 21.94
CA LEU A 31 -9.90 -1.51 20.73
C LEU A 31 -8.37 -1.61 20.75
N MET A 32 -7.68 -0.57 21.21
CA MET A 32 -6.22 -0.59 21.35
C MET A 32 -5.78 -1.67 22.35
N LEU A 33 -6.44 -1.76 23.51
CA LEU A 33 -6.17 -2.82 24.49
C LEU A 33 -6.40 -4.22 23.88
N MET A 34 -7.47 -4.40 23.09
CA MET A 34 -7.73 -5.65 22.38
C MET A 34 -6.63 -5.98 21.35
N VAL A 35 -6.16 -4.99 20.58
CA VAL A 35 -5.08 -5.17 19.59
C VAL A 35 -3.77 -5.54 20.29
N SER A 36 -3.38 -4.79 21.32
CA SER A 36 -2.16 -5.05 22.11
C SER A 36 -2.20 -6.45 22.74
N PHE A 37 -3.34 -6.83 23.30
CA PHE A 37 -3.55 -8.16 23.86
C PHE A 37 -3.45 -9.25 22.80
N ALA A 38 -4.06 -9.06 21.63
CA ALA A 38 -3.98 -10.03 20.53
C ALA A 38 -2.53 -10.23 20.05
N LEU A 39 -1.76 -9.14 19.92
CA LEU A 39 -0.34 -9.22 19.56
C LEU A 39 0.48 -9.95 20.63
N GLN A 40 0.27 -9.64 21.91
CA GLN A 40 0.96 -10.31 23.01
C GLN A 40 0.60 -11.79 23.07
N PHE A 41 -0.70 -12.12 23.01
CA PHE A 41 -1.17 -13.51 22.97
C PHE A 41 -0.59 -14.28 21.78
N TYR A 42 -0.47 -13.63 20.62
CA TYR A 42 0.15 -14.23 19.44
C TYR A 42 1.65 -14.50 19.67
N LYS A 43 2.39 -13.61 20.33
CA LYS A 43 3.83 -13.79 20.58
C LYS A 43 4.10 -14.84 21.66
N ASP A 44 3.36 -14.80 22.76
CA ASP A 44 3.66 -15.58 23.97
C ASP A 44 3.25 -17.06 23.87
N ARG A 45 2.40 -17.41 22.90
CA ARG A 45 1.88 -18.78 22.76
C ARG A 45 2.41 -19.50 21.53
N PRO A 46 2.76 -20.80 21.64
CA PRO A 46 3.17 -21.60 20.49
C PRO A 46 2.02 -21.79 19.50
N SER A 47 2.35 -22.05 18.24
CA SER A 47 1.35 -22.32 17.20
C SER A 47 0.48 -23.52 17.60
N SER A 48 -0.84 -23.34 17.60
CA SER A 48 -1.82 -24.38 17.91
C SER A 48 -3.19 -24.04 17.35
N SER A 49 -4.05 -25.04 17.16
CA SER A 49 -5.44 -24.84 16.75
C SER A 49 -6.22 -23.96 17.74
N ARG A 50 -5.98 -24.16 19.04
CA ARG A 50 -6.57 -23.33 20.12
C ARG A 50 -6.16 -21.87 20.01
N LYS A 51 -4.86 -21.60 19.80
CA LYS A 51 -4.35 -20.23 19.56
C LYS A 51 -5.03 -19.60 18.34
N ALA A 52 -5.13 -20.34 17.23
CA ALA A 52 -5.76 -19.84 16.01
C ALA A 52 -7.25 -19.51 16.22
N SER A 53 -8.01 -20.40 16.87
CA SER A 53 -9.42 -20.16 17.20
C SER A 53 -9.62 -18.95 18.11
N PHE A 54 -8.78 -18.80 19.12
CA PHE A 54 -8.86 -17.64 20.02
C PHE A 54 -8.50 -16.32 19.32
N MET A 55 -7.46 -16.32 18.47
CA MET A 55 -7.12 -15.16 17.63
C MET A 55 -8.28 -14.78 16.71
N ARG A 56 -8.98 -15.75 16.11
CA ARG A 56 -10.18 -15.48 15.30
C ARG A 56 -11.29 -14.82 16.11
N ALA A 57 -11.51 -15.23 17.36
CA ALA A 57 -12.48 -14.59 18.25
C ALA A 57 -12.09 -13.14 18.58
N LEU A 58 -10.80 -12.87 18.83
CA LEU A 58 -10.29 -11.51 19.03
C LEU A 58 -10.51 -10.63 17.79
N ILE A 59 -10.13 -11.13 16.61
CA ILE A 59 -10.29 -10.41 15.34
C ILE A 59 -11.78 -10.15 15.05
N ALA A 60 -12.65 -11.12 15.30
CA ALA A 60 -14.09 -10.94 15.15
C ALA A 60 -14.62 -9.83 16.08
N ASN A 61 -14.16 -9.78 17.33
CA ASN A 61 -14.53 -8.71 18.27
C ASN A 61 -14.03 -7.34 17.80
N LEU A 62 -12.81 -7.24 17.28
CA LEU A 62 -12.30 -6.02 16.66
C LEU A 62 -13.17 -5.59 15.47
N PHE A 63 -13.49 -6.54 14.59
CA PHE A 63 -14.27 -6.30 13.36
C PHE A 63 -15.68 -5.79 13.66
N ILE A 64 -16.40 -6.36 14.64
CA ILE A 64 -17.75 -5.90 14.99
C ILE A 64 -17.75 -4.60 15.81
N THR A 65 -16.65 -4.29 16.50
CA THR A 65 -16.56 -3.08 17.33
C THR A 65 -16.12 -1.87 16.52
N THR A 66 -15.20 -2.04 15.57
CA THR A 66 -14.63 -0.94 14.79
C THR A 66 -15.70 -0.04 14.15
N PRO A 67 -16.80 -0.55 13.56
CA PRO A 67 -17.86 0.28 12.99
C PRO A 67 -18.59 1.20 13.98
N SER A 68 -18.45 0.99 15.30
CA SER A 68 -19.07 1.86 16.32
C SER A 68 -18.33 3.17 16.55
N ILE A 69 -17.09 3.31 16.05
CA ILE A 69 -16.36 4.57 16.05
C ILE A 69 -16.92 5.47 14.95
N SER A 70 -17.19 6.74 15.27
CA SER A 70 -17.74 7.69 14.31
C SER A 70 -16.66 8.21 13.35
N ASP A 71 -15.46 8.50 13.84
CA ASP A 71 -14.35 8.98 13.00
C ASP A 71 -13.88 7.94 11.95
N PRO A 72 -14.02 8.22 10.64
CA PRO A 72 -13.56 7.32 9.58
C PRO A 72 -12.06 7.04 9.60
N VAL A 73 -11.23 7.99 10.07
CA VAL A 73 -9.76 7.78 10.11
C VAL A 73 -9.40 6.76 11.18
N MET A 74 -9.94 6.92 12.40
CA MET A 74 -9.79 5.91 13.45
C MET A 74 -10.33 4.55 13.02
N ARG A 75 -11.53 4.49 12.42
CA ARG A 75 -12.10 3.25 11.89
C ARG A 75 -11.14 2.55 10.93
N PHE A 76 -10.58 3.30 9.99
CA PHE A 76 -9.64 2.77 9.02
C PHE A 76 -8.36 2.24 9.66
N HIS A 77 -7.75 2.97 10.61
CA HIS A 77 -6.57 2.45 11.29
C HIS A 77 -6.86 1.17 12.10
N PHE A 78 -8.01 1.08 12.76
CA PHE A 78 -8.39 -0.15 13.47
C PHE A 78 -8.70 -1.30 12.51
N SER A 79 -9.28 -1.03 11.33
CA SER A 79 -9.46 -2.06 10.30
C SER A 79 -8.12 -2.59 9.78
N LEU A 80 -7.12 -1.73 9.55
CA LEU A 80 -5.77 -2.16 9.16
C LEU A 80 -5.06 -2.96 10.26
N ARG A 81 -5.22 -2.58 11.54
CA ARG A 81 -4.68 -3.36 12.67
C ARG A 81 -5.32 -4.74 12.77
N ALA A 82 -6.64 -4.83 12.61
CA ALA A 82 -7.35 -6.09 12.59
C ALA A 82 -6.94 -6.95 11.38
N LEU A 83 -6.70 -6.33 10.20
CA LEU A 83 -6.20 -6.99 8.99
C LEU A 83 -4.81 -7.59 9.22
N TYR A 84 -3.91 -6.84 9.86
CA TYR A 84 -2.60 -7.35 10.23
C TYR A 84 -2.70 -8.58 11.16
N LEU A 85 -3.57 -8.52 12.17
CA LEU A 85 -3.83 -9.65 13.07
C LEU A 85 -4.42 -10.86 12.33
N SER A 86 -5.30 -10.64 11.34
CA SER A 86 -5.88 -11.74 10.54
C SER A 86 -4.84 -12.41 9.64
N LEU A 87 -3.86 -11.67 9.14
CA LEU A 87 -2.70 -12.23 8.45
C LEU A 87 -1.83 -13.08 9.39
N LEU A 88 -1.52 -12.58 10.60
CA LEU A 88 -0.78 -13.36 11.61
C LEU A 88 -1.52 -14.66 11.97
N ALA A 89 -2.83 -14.59 12.14
CA ALA A 89 -3.67 -15.73 12.47
C ALA A 89 -3.96 -16.65 11.27
N ASN A 90 -3.46 -16.32 10.07
CA ASN A 90 -3.77 -16.99 8.79
C ASN A 90 -5.28 -17.20 8.59
N SER A 91 -6.07 -16.16 8.84
CA SER A 91 -7.52 -16.21 8.87
C SER A 91 -8.14 -15.57 7.63
N ARG A 92 -8.15 -16.33 6.53
CA ARG A 92 -8.57 -15.82 5.21
C ARG A 92 -9.95 -15.16 5.18
N PRO A 93 -11.03 -15.73 5.78
CA PRO A 93 -12.35 -15.10 5.73
C PRO A 93 -12.38 -13.71 6.39
N GLN A 94 -11.69 -13.57 7.53
CA GLN A 94 -11.59 -12.30 8.25
C GLN A 94 -10.73 -11.31 7.46
N THR A 95 -9.61 -11.75 6.88
CA THR A 95 -8.77 -10.92 6.01
C THR A 95 -9.59 -10.35 4.85
N GLU A 96 -10.36 -11.19 4.15
CA GLU A 96 -11.21 -10.76 3.04
C GLU A 96 -12.25 -9.72 3.49
N ALA A 97 -12.98 -10.00 4.58
CA ALA A 97 -13.98 -9.08 5.13
C ALA A 97 -13.38 -7.73 5.53
N LEU A 98 -12.20 -7.73 6.17
CA LEU A 98 -11.49 -6.53 6.60
C LEU A 98 -10.97 -5.70 5.43
N LEU A 99 -10.54 -6.33 4.33
CA LEU A 99 -10.14 -5.63 3.11
C LEU A 99 -11.32 -4.91 2.46
N HIS A 100 -12.45 -5.59 2.30
CA HIS A 100 -13.65 -4.97 1.74
C HIS A 100 -14.17 -3.84 2.63
N TYR A 101 -14.18 -4.04 3.95
CA TYR A 101 -14.54 -2.99 4.90
C TYR A 101 -13.58 -1.78 4.84
N SER A 102 -12.28 -2.02 4.69
CA SER A 102 -11.28 -0.96 4.55
C SER A 102 -11.49 -0.16 3.26
N LEU A 103 -11.75 -0.84 2.13
CA LEU A 103 -12.10 -0.18 0.86
C LEU A 103 -13.38 0.65 0.97
N GLN A 104 -14.39 0.15 1.68
CA GLN A 104 -15.62 0.90 1.93
C GLN A 104 -15.31 2.16 2.75
N THR A 105 -14.58 2.01 3.86
CA THR A 105 -14.22 3.10 4.77
C THR A 105 -13.40 4.19 4.06
N MET A 106 -12.58 3.83 3.06
CA MET A 106 -11.84 4.82 2.27
C MET A 106 -12.75 5.82 1.53
N ASN A 107 -13.98 5.43 1.17
CA ASN A 107 -14.93 6.34 0.54
C ASN A 107 -15.48 7.38 1.52
N ASP A 108 -15.48 7.07 2.83
CA ASP A 108 -15.92 7.95 3.91
C ASP A 108 -14.81 8.92 4.36
N LEU A 109 -13.58 8.77 3.85
CA LEU A 109 -12.44 9.61 4.25
C LEU A 109 -12.56 11.02 3.66
N ASP A 110 -13.06 11.93 4.49
CA ASP A 110 -13.03 13.38 4.26
C ASP A 110 -11.84 14.02 4.98
N VAL A 111 -10.64 13.72 4.49
CA VAL A 111 -9.38 14.23 5.04
C VAL A 111 -8.57 14.95 3.97
N PRO A 112 -7.63 15.83 4.36
CA PRO A 112 -6.72 16.48 3.43
C PRO A 112 -5.98 15.44 2.55
N PRO A 113 -5.69 15.77 1.29
CA PRO A 113 -5.02 14.84 0.36
C PRO A 113 -3.71 14.23 0.90
N SER A 114 -2.92 14.99 1.67
CA SER A 114 -1.68 14.49 2.30
C SER A 114 -1.93 13.40 3.33
N GLN A 115 -3.02 13.51 4.11
CA GLN A 115 -3.40 12.47 5.07
C GLN A 115 -3.95 11.23 4.36
N CYS A 116 -4.72 11.40 3.27
CA CYS A 116 -5.15 10.27 2.43
C CYS A 116 -3.94 9.46 1.94
N LEU A 117 -2.86 10.12 1.51
CA LEU A 117 -1.67 9.45 1.00
C LEU A 117 -1.05 8.50 2.02
N SER A 118 -0.94 8.92 3.29
CA SER A 118 -0.42 8.05 4.38
C SER A 118 -1.30 6.81 4.57
N LEU A 119 -2.62 7.02 4.65
CA LEU A 119 -3.59 5.94 4.86
C LEU A 119 -3.56 4.92 3.70
N TYR A 120 -3.48 5.41 2.46
CA TYR A 120 -3.39 4.57 1.28
C TYR A 120 -2.07 3.79 1.22
N SER A 121 -0.96 4.41 1.63
CA SER A 121 0.33 3.74 1.73
C SER A 121 0.29 2.59 2.74
N GLU A 122 -0.32 2.78 3.92
CA GLU A 122 -0.47 1.73 4.93
C GLU A 122 -1.29 0.54 4.41
N PHE A 123 -2.42 0.82 3.74
CA PHE A 123 -3.24 -0.24 3.16
C PHE A 123 -2.53 -1.03 2.07
N LEU A 124 -1.90 -0.34 1.12
CA LEU A 124 -1.16 -1.00 0.04
C LEU A 124 0.03 -1.81 0.57
N ALA A 125 0.71 -1.33 1.61
CA ALA A 125 1.80 -2.06 2.25
C ALA A 125 1.32 -3.40 2.86
N LEU A 126 0.14 -3.43 3.48
CA LEU A 126 -0.46 -4.68 3.97
C LEU A 126 -0.97 -5.57 2.82
N LEU A 127 -1.54 -4.96 1.78
CA LEU A 127 -2.14 -5.66 0.65
C LEU A 127 -1.12 -6.56 -0.08
N VAL A 128 0.16 -6.16 -0.12
CA VAL A 128 1.23 -6.99 -0.73
C VAL A 128 1.22 -8.43 -0.21
N PHE A 129 0.92 -8.62 1.07
CA PHE A 129 1.00 -9.93 1.71
C PHE A 129 -0.26 -10.78 1.57
N VAL A 130 -1.35 -10.19 1.07
CA VAL A 130 -2.65 -10.85 0.96
C VAL A 130 -2.67 -11.75 -0.28
N PRO A 131 -2.94 -13.06 -0.16
CA PRO A 131 -3.19 -13.90 -1.31
C PRO A 131 -4.49 -13.54 -2.01
N ASP A 132 -4.50 -13.65 -3.33
CA ASP A 132 -5.73 -13.61 -4.11
C ASP A 132 -6.68 -14.76 -3.73
N LYS A 133 -7.98 -14.51 -3.94
CA LYS A 133 -9.02 -15.49 -3.65
C LYS A 133 -9.03 -16.66 -4.64
N SER A 134 -8.71 -16.38 -5.90
CA SER A 134 -8.63 -17.36 -6.98
C SER A 134 -7.47 -17.02 -7.92
N LYS A 135 -7.02 -18.01 -8.70
CA LYS A 135 -5.99 -17.80 -9.72
C LYS A 135 -6.51 -17.07 -10.96
N GLU A 136 -7.82 -17.11 -11.20
CA GLU A 136 -8.48 -16.50 -12.36
C GLU A 136 -8.65 -14.98 -12.22
N HIS A 137 -8.66 -14.46 -11.00
CA HIS A 137 -8.91 -13.05 -10.73
C HIS A 137 -7.75 -12.45 -9.93
N VAL A 138 -6.76 -11.96 -10.67
CA VAL A 138 -5.51 -11.44 -10.13
C VAL A 138 -5.69 -10.02 -9.58
N LEU A 139 -5.30 -9.82 -8.32
CA LEU A 139 -5.30 -8.54 -7.59
C LEU A 139 -6.67 -7.80 -7.54
N VAL A 140 -7.77 -8.52 -7.33
CA VAL A 140 -9.14 -7.94 -7.29
C VAL A 140 -9.28 -6.81 -6.26
N ILE A 141 -8.65 -6.94 -5.09
CA ILE A 141 -8.73 -5.92 -4.04
C ILE A 141 -8.00 -4.64 -4.47
N PHE A 142 -6.90 -4.76 -5.21
CA PHE A 142 -6.22 -3.62 -5.82
C PHE A 142 -7.11 -2.94 -6.87
N ASP A 143 -7.83 -3.71 -7.69
CA ASP A 143 -8.80 -3.13 -8.63
C ASP A 143 -9.92 -2.36 -7.89
N GLY A 144 -10.33 -2.87 -6.72
CA GLY A 144 -11.22 -2.15 -5.80
C GLY A 144 -10.63 -0.82 -5.32
N PHE A 145 -9.36 -0.82 -4.92
CA PHE A 145 -8.63 0.38 -4.50
C PHE A 145 -8.49 1.40 -5.64
N VAL A 146 -8.16 0.97 -6.85
CA VAL A 146 -8.10 1.83 -8.05
C VAL A 146 -9.45 2.50 -8.29
N LYS A 147 -10.56 1.76 -8.16
CA LYS A 147 -11.92 2.33 -8.29
C LYS A 147 -12.21 3.40 -7.24
N VAL A 148 -11.71 3.24 -6.01
CA VAL A 148 -11.83 4.28 -4.96
C VAL A 148 -11.10 5.56 -5.39
N ILE A 149 -9.88 5.45 -5.89
CA ILE A 149 -9.09 6.60 -6.37
C ILE A 149 -9.82 7.33 -7.50
N GLN A 150 -10.32 6.59 -8.48
CA GLN A 150 -11.00 7.14 -9.67
C GLN A 150 -12.33 7.82 -9.33
N ARG A 151 -13.05 7.33 -8.31
CA ARG A 151 -14.34 7.89 -7.88
C ARG A 151 -14.19 9.08 -6.94
N LYS A 152 -13.05 9.21 -6.25
CA LYS A 152 -12.80 10.31 -5.32
C LYS A 152 -12.79 11.64 -6.07
N LYS A 153 -13.55 12.60 -5.57
CA LYS A 153 -13.51 13.98 -6.05
C LYS A 153 -12.29 14.68 -5.46
N TRP A 154 -11.21 14.75 -6.23
CA TRP A 154 -9.99 15.43 -5.82
C TRP A 154 -10.21 16.95 -5.81
N PRO A 155 -9.78 17.68 -4.76
CA PRO A 155 -9.83 19.13 -4.74
C PRO A 155 -9.04 19.75 -5.91
N PRO A 156 -9.37 20.97 -6.36
CA PRO A 156 -8.58 21.66 -7.37
C PRO A 156 -7.10 21.75 -6.98
N ASN A 157 -6.20 21.69 -7.97
CA ASN A 157 -4.74 21.74 -7.77
C ASN A 157 -4.16 20.56 -6.96
N SER A 158 -4.84 19.41 -6.95
CA SER A 158 -4.37 18.19 -6.26
C SER A 158 -3.61 17.21 -7.18
N GLU A 159 -3.19 17.64 -8.37
CA GLU A 159 -2.56 16.76 -9.37
C GLU A 159 -1.28 16.13 -8.85
N ALA A 160 -0.50 16.88 -8.04
CA ALA A 160 0.71 16.36 -7.40
C ALA A 160 0.38 15.21 -6.43
N VAL A 161 -0.64 15.39 -5.57
CA VAL A 161 -1.02 14.37 -4.59
C VAL A 161 -1.67 13.16 -5.26
N LEU A 162 -2.50 13.38 -6.28
CA LEU A 162 -3.05 12.29 -7.08
C LEU A 162 -1.92 11.54 -7.81
N GLY A 163 -0.91 12.24 -8.31
CA GLY A 163 0.31 11.64 -8.84
C GLY A 163 1.01 10.77 -7.79
N ASP A 164 1.16 11.25 -6.56
CA ASP A 164 1.75 10.46 -5.46
C ASP A 164 0.95 9.20 -5.16
N VAL A 165 -0.37 9.26 -5.20
CA VAL A 165 -1.25 8.09 -5.04
C VAL A 165 -1.01 7.07 -6.15
N TRP A 166 -0.89 7.50 -7.41
CA TRP A 166 -0.55 6.58 -8.50
C TRP A 166 0.89 6.03 -8.39
N ILE A 167 1.84 6.81 -7.86
CA ILE A 167 3.17 6.31 -7.53
C ILE A 167 3.11 5.25 -6.42
N LEU A 168 2.23 5.38 -5.43
CA LEU A 168 2.00 4.30 -4.45
C LEU A 168 1.47 3.03 -5.13
N CYS A 169 0.55 3.16 -6.10
CA CYS A 169 0.10 2.02 -6.91
C CYS A 169 1.26 1.37 -7.67
N MET A 170 2.16 2.16 -8.28
CA MET A 170 3.36 1.63 -8.95
C MET A 170 4.29 0.89 -7.98
N ARG A 171 4.48 1.41 -6.76
CA ARG A 171 5.29 0.76 -5.73
C ARG A 171 4.68 -0.56 -5.28
N TYR A 172 3.37 -0.61 -5.12
CA TYR A 172 2.64 -1.85 -4.84
C TYR A 172 2.81 -2.86 -5.97
N LEU A 173 2.55 -2.47 -7.22
CA LEU A 173 2.66 -3.33 -8.39
C LEU A 173 4.08 -3.86 -8.59
N TRP A 174 5.09 -3.02 -8.38
CA TRP A 174 6.49 -3.43 -8.37
C TRP A 174 6.81 -4.45 -7.28
N ALA A 175 6.23 -4.30 -6.09
CA ALA A 175 6.45 -5.23 -4.98
C ALA A 175 5.82 -6.60 -5.28
N VAL A 176 4.59 -6.63 -5.81
CA VAL A 176 3.90 -7.89 -6.12
C VAL A 176 4.36 -8.55 -7.42
N SER A 177 5.09 -7.83 -8.29
CA SER A 177 5.73 -8.42 -9.47
C SER A 177 7.06 -9.12 -9.17
N ARG A 178 7.54 -9.07 -7.92
CA ARG A 178 8.79 -9.75 -7.53
C ARG A 178 8.57 -11.26 -7.51
N GLN A 179 9.57 -12.01 -7.99
CA GLN A 179 9.54 -13.47 -7.97
C GLN A 179 9.42 -14.05 -6.56
N GLU A 180 10.05 -13.37 -5.59
CA GLU A 180 9.98 -13.70 -4.18
C GLU A 180 9.93 -12.41 -3.35
N PHE A 181 9.03 -12.37 -2.36
CA PHE A 181 8.93 -11.23 -1.44
C PHE A 181 10.00 -11.31 -0.36
N SER A 182 10.69 -10.18 -0.12
CA SER A 182 11.79 -10.10 0.85
C SER A 182 11.34 -10.26 2.31
N ILE A 183 10.07 -10.03 2.60
CA ILE A 183 9.45 -10.16 3.93
C ILE A 183 8.19 -10.99 3.75
N LYS A 184 7.89 -11.89 4.69
CA LYS A 184 6.74 -12.80 4.63
C LYS A 184 6.10 -12.97 6.00
N PHE A 185 4.79 -13.14 6.02
CA PHE A 185 4.09 -13.68 7.18
C PHE A 185 4.27 -15.20 7.20
N THR A 186 4.74 -15.76 8.32
CA THR A 186 5.14 -17.17 8.43
C THR A 186 4.13 -18.18 7.88
N ASN A 187 2.83 -17.92 8.06
CA ASN A 187 1.77 -18.85 7.70
C ASN A 187 0.90 -18.38 6.52
N VAL A 188 1.30 -17.31 5.83
CA VAL A 188 0.56 -16.77 4.69
C VAL A 188 1.34 -17.04 3.42
N GLN A 189 0.72 -17.73 2.48
CA GLN A 189 1.24 -17.87 1.13
C GLN A 189 0.80 -16.65 0.33
N SER A 190 1.61 -15.59 0.34
CA SER A 190 1.35 -14.38 -0.46
C SER A 190 1.41 -14.69 -1.97
N ASN A 191 1.10 -13.71 -2.81
CA ASN A 191 0.90 -13.96 -4.25
C ASN A 191 2.15 -14.46 -4.99
N ASP A 192 3.36 -14.17 -4.52
CA ASP A 192 4.61 -14.77 -5.02
C ASP A 192 4.59 -16.30 -4.93
N VAL A 193 4.06 -16.84 -3.83
CA VAL A 193 3.91 -18.28 -3.59
C VAL A 193 2.60 -18.83 -4.17
N PHE A 194 1.48 -18.13 -3.98
CA PHE A 194 0.15 -18.60 -4.37
C PHE A 194 0.01 -18.77 -5.90
N HIS A 195 0.52 -17.80 -6.65
CA HIS A 195 0.59 -17.87 -8.12
C HIS A 195 1.89 -18.48 -8.62
N GLY A 196 2.92 -18.61 -7.77
CA GLY A 196 4.23 -19.13 -8.15
C GLY A 196 4.94 -18.26 -9.18
N SER A 197 4.65 -16.96 -9.21
CA SER A 197 5.15 -16.01 -10.22
C SER A 197 4.94 -16.50 -11.66
N SER A 198 3.80 -17.13 -11.92
CA SER A 198 3.48 -17.65 -13.26
C SER A 198 3.44 -16.53 -14.30
N LYS A 199 3.65 -16.90 -15.57
CA LYS A 199 3.62 -15.93 -16.67
C LYS A 199 2.26 -15.24 -16.79
N GLU A 200 1.18 -15.95 -16.48
CA GLU A 200 -0.19 -15.43 -16.50
C GLU A 200 -0.37 -14.38 -15.41
N TYR A 201 0.12 -14.65 -14.19
CA TYR A 201 0.10 -13.70 -13.09
C TYR A 201 0.91 -12.44 -13.42
N ILE A 202 2.15 -12.60 -13.89
CA ILE A 202 3.01 -11.47 -14.23
C ILE A 202 2.39 -10.64 -15.37
N THR A 203 1.83 -11.28 -16.39
CA THR A 203 1.11 -10.58 -17.47
C THR A 203 -0.04 -9.73 -16.91
N ALA A 204 -0.87 -10.30 -16.03
CA ALA A 204 -1.99 -9.58 -15.42
C ALA A 204 -1.53 -8.42 -14.51
N VAL A 205 -0.38 -8.55 -13.85
CA VAL A 205 0.25 -7.45 -13.10
C VAL A 205 0.75 -6.35 -14.06
N MET A 206 1.35 -6.72 -15.19
CA MET A 206 1.85 -5.76 -16.19
C MET A 206 0.72 -4.97 -16.85
N GLU A 207 -0.43 -5.58 -17.12
CA GLU A 207 -1.63 -4.85 -17.59
C GLU A 207 -2.05 -3.74 -16.62
N LYS A 208 -1.95 -4.01 -15.31
CA LYS A 208 -2.24 -3.02 -14.26
C LYS A 208 -1.14 -1.95 -14.17
N VAL A 209 0.12 -2.33 -14.41
CA VAL A 209 1.23 -1.37 -14.53
C VAL A 209 0.99 -0.42 -15.68
N ASP A 210 0.63 -0.93 -16.86
CA ASP A 210 0.33 -0.12 -18.05
C ASP A 210 -0.81 0.87 -17.77
N PHE A 211 -1.88 0.39 -17.13
CA PHE A 211 -2.98 1.26 -16.71
C PHE A 211 -2.52 2.39 -15.78
N VAL A 212 -1.79 2.08 -14.71
CA VAL A 212 -1.29 3.09 -13.75
C VAL A 212 -0.31 4.05 -14.41
N MET A 213 0.56 3.55 -15.29
CA MET A 213 1.49 4.37 -16.08
C MET A 213 0.74 5.34 -16.98
N GLN A 214 -0.35 4.93 -17.63
CA GLN A 214 -1.20 5.83 -18.42
C GLN A 214 -1.82 6.94 -17.56
N GLN A 215 -2.29 6.62 -16.34
CA GLN A 215 -2.81 7.65 -15.42
C GLN A 215 -1.73 8.67 -15.04
N LEU A 216 -0.51 8.21 -14.75
CA LEU A 216 0.62 9.08 -14.44
C LEU A 216 1.03 9.97 -15.62
N LEU A 217 1.13 9.40 -16.83
CA LEU A 217 1.48 10.16 -18.03
C LEU A 217 0.43 11.22 -18.37
N SER A 218 -0.86 10.89 -18.23
CA SER A 218 -1.95 11.85 -18.42
C SER A 218 -1.88 13.02 -17.42
N LEU A 219 -1.55 12.73 -16.14
CA LEU A 219 -1.33 13.78 -15.14
C LEU A 219 -0.09 14.63 -15.45
N ILE A 220 0.97 14.02 -15.97
CA ILE A 220 2.17 14.77 -16.39
C ILE A 220 1.85 15.69 -17.56
N GLU A 221 1.01 15.27 -18.51
CA GLU A 221 0.59 16.11 -19.64
C GLU A 221 -0.24 17.31 -19.20
N THR A 222 -1.14 17.11 -18.22
CA THR A 222 -2.02 18.17 -17.69
C THR A 222 -1.32 19.09 -16.69
N GLN A 223 -0.29 18.61 -15.98
CA GLN A 223 0.45 19.40 -15.00
C GLN A 223 1.29 20.51 -15.66
N SER A 224 1.27 21.71 -15.04
CA SER A 224 2.10 22.84 -15.46
C SER A 224 3.59 22.47 -15.57
N PRO A 225 4.24 22.76 -16.72
CA PRO A 225 5.68 22.54 -16.89
C PRO A 225 6.57 23.31 -15.90
N ALA A 226 6.05 24.38 -15.28
CA ALA A 226 6.79 25.18 -14.30
C ALA A 226 7.04 24.44 -12.98
N LYS A 227 6.19 23.46 -12.63
CA LYS A 227 6.35 22.64 -11.41
C LYS A 227 6.00 21.17 -11.70
N PRO A 228 6.89 20.43 -12.39
CA PRO A 228 6.62 19.08 -12.90
C PRO A 228 6.77 18.01 -11.80
N THR A 229 6.03 18.16 -10.70
CA THR A 229 6.13 17.32 -9.50
C THR A 229 5.85 15.85 -9.79
N VAL A 230 4.81 15.54 -10.59
CA VAL A 230 4.46 14.13 -10.92
C VAL A 230 5.55 13.51 -11.80
N ALA A 231 6.07 14.27 -12.75
CA ALA A 231 7.15 13.80 -13.61
C ALA A 231 8.43 13.51 -12.82
N LEU A 232 8.75 14.35 -11.82
CA LEU A 232 9.88 14.13 -10.94
C LEU A 232 9.71 12.86 -10.10
N HIS A 233 8.54 12.65 -9.51
CA HIS A 233 8.31 11.47 -8.68
C HIS A 233 8.30 10.17 -9.49
N LEU A 234 7.78 10.21 -10.73
CA LEU A 234 7.91 9.08 -11.65
C LEU A 234 9.36 8.84 -12.08
N LEU A 235 10.14 9.90 -12.32
CA LEU A 235 11.56 9.80 -12.64
C LEU A 235 12.34 9.13 -11.51
N GLU A 236 12.14 9.60 -10.27
CA GLU A 236 12.78 9.01 -9.09
C GLU A 236 12.39 7.54 -8.91
N PHE A 237 11.10 7.22 -9.06
CA PHE A 237 10.66 5.83 -9.01
C PHE A 237 11.33 4.98 -10.10
N ALA A 238 11.36 5.46 -11.34
CA ALA A 238 11.95 4.73 -12.46
C ALA A 238 13.44 4.44 -12.24
N VAL A 239 14.21 5.45 -11.82
CA VAL A 239 15.65 5.32 -11.58
C VAL A 239 15.95 4.39 -10.39
N MET A 240 15.11 4.43 -9.34
CA MET A 240 15.34 3.62 -8.14
C MET A 240 14.85 2.17 -8.25
N ARG A 241 13.85 1.87 -9.08
CA ARG A 241 13.11 0.60 -9.02
C ARG A 241 13.06 -0.17 -10.34
N LEU A 242 13.20 0.50 -11.48
CA LEU A 242 13.10 -0.13 -12.78
C LEU A 242 14.47 -0.43 -13.36
N GLU A 243 14.54 -1.47 -14.17
CA GLU A 243 15.70 -1.71 -15.01
C GLU A 243 15.68 -0.72 -16.18
N ILE A 244 16.69 0.16 -16.25
CA ILE A 244 16.75 1.20 -17.27
C ILE A 244 17.32 0.64 -18.57
N LYS A 245 16.44 0.05 -19.39
CA LYS A 245 16.74 -0.48 -20.73
C LYS A 245 15.57 -0.22 -21.69
N GLY A 246 15.85 -0.19 -22.99
CA GLY A 246 14.86 -0.05 -24.06
C GLY A 246 13.92 1.14 -23.87
N ALA A 247 12.61 0.86 -23.77
CA ALA A 247 11.58 1.90 -23.61
C ALA A 247 11.75 2.74 -22.32
N VAL A 248 12.33 2.16 -21.26
CA VAL A 248 12.53 2.86 -19.98
C VAL A 248 13.59 3.96 -20.11
N VAL A 249 14.63 3.77 -20.94
CA VAL A 249 15.63 4.80 -21.23
C VAL A 249 14.97 6.04 -21.83
N LYS A 250 14.05 5.84 -22.78
CA LYS A 250 13.28 6.92 -23.40
C LYS A 250 12.39 7.63 -22.39
N LEU A 251 11.69 6.89 -21.53
CA LEU A 251 10.88 7.44 -20.45
C LEU A 251 11.72 8.31 -19.51
N VAL A 252 12.80 7.77 -18.95
CA VAL A 252 13.72 8.47 -18.03
C VAL A 252 14.28 9.73 -18.69
N SER A 253 14.74 9.63 -19.94
CA SER A 253 15.28 10.78 -20.69
C SER A 253 14.26 11.91 -20.85
N ASN A 254 13.00 11.56 -21.18
CA ASN A 254 11.94 12.56 -21.37
C ASN A 254 11.53 13.23 -20.05
N LEU A 255 11.39 12.45 -18.98
CA LEU A 255 11.08 12.97 -17.66
C LEU A 255 12.21 13.86 -17.13
N LEU A 256 13.47 13.43 -17.31
CA LEU A 256 14.64 14.20 -16.91
C LEU A 256 14.71 15.55 -17.65
N LYS A 257 14.51 15.56 -18.98
CA LYS A 257 14.43 16.80 -19.77
C LYS A 257 13.34 17.72 -19.24
N ARG A 258 12.15 17.19 -18.93
CA ARG A 258 11.03 17.98 -18.40
C ARG A 258 11.36 18.58 -17.05
N CYS A 259 11.93 17.80 -16.14
CA CYS A 259 12.30 18.27 -14.80
C CYS A 259 13.42 19.31 -14.84
N ALA A 260 14.49 19.03 -15.60
CA ALA A 260 15.63 19.95 -15.74
C ALA A 260 15.22 21.31 -16.34
N ARG A 261 14.32 21.31 -17.35
CA ARG A 261 13.83 22.55 -17.98
C ARG A 261 13.00 23.43 -17.04
N SER A 262 12.39 22.85 -16.00
CA SER A 262 11.56 23.62 -15.08
C SER A 262 12.36 24.60 -14.21
N GLY A 263 13.66 24.34 -14.00
CA GLY A 263 14.48 25.08 -13.03
C GLY A 263 14.07 24.85 -11.57
N VAL A 264 13.07 24.02 -11.31
CA VAL A 264 12.61 23.63 -9.98
C VAL A 264 13.18 22.26 -9.65
N PHE A 265 13.48 22.02 -8.37
CA PHE A 265 14.06 20.77 -7.86
C PHE A 265 15.49 20.47 -8.33
N GLU A 266 16.28 21.50 -8.64
CA GLU A 266 17.65 21.38 -9.19
C GLU A 266 18.53 20.40 -8.40
N ALA A 267 18.48 20.44 -7.06
CA ALA A 267 19.27 19.54 -6.22
C ALA A 267 18.88 18.06 -6.43
N ARG A 268 17.57 17.75 -6.47
CA ARG A 268 17.07 16.38 -6.69
C ARG A 268 17.40 15.90 -8.11
N VAL A 269 17.21 16.77 -9.10
CA VAL A 269 17.55 16.47 -10.51
C VAL A 269 19.04 16.21 -10.66
N ARG A 270 19.90 16.99 -9.99
CA ARG A 270 21.35 16.78 -10.00
C ARG A 270 21.74 15.42 -9.42
N CYS A 271 21.18 15.03 -8.27
CA CYS A 271 21.42 13.70 -7.71
C CYS A 271 21.04 12.58 -8.68
N ILE A 272 19.91 12.72 -9.38
CA ILE A 272 19.48 11.73 -10.39
C ILE A 272 20.47 11.69 -11.56
N ILE A 273 20.97 12.83 -12.02
CA ILE A 273 22.00 12.89 -13.07
C ILE A 273 23.28 12.17 -12.61
N ASP A 274 23.74 12.43 -11.39
CA ASP A 274 24.95 11.80 -10.84
C ASP A 274 24.80 10.27 -10.78
N ASP A 275 23.62 9.78 -10.38
CA ASP A 275 23.32 8.33 -10.35
C ASP A 275 23.25 7.72 -11.75
N LEU A 276 22.66 8.44 -12.72
CA LEU A 276 22.64 8.01 -14.12
C LEU A 276 24.04 8.00 -14.76
N ILE A 277 24.91 8.96 -14.42
CA ILE A 277 26.30 9.00 -14.87
C ILE A 277 27.03 7.76 -14.38
N LYS A 278 26.93 7.41 -13.09
CA LYS A 278 27.51 6.16 -12.56
C LYS A 278 26.97 4.93 -13.27
N LEU A 279 25.65 4.87 -13.51
CA LEU A 279 25.04 3.75 -14.22
C LEU A 279 25.56 3.62 -15.66
N SER A 280 25.85 4.74 -16.32
CA SER A 280 26.34 4.78 -17.70
C SER A 280 27.69 4.08 -17.92
N GLU A 281 28.49 3.90 -16.86
CA GLU A 281 29.75 3.15 -16.91
C GLU A 281 29.52 1.67 -17.28
N SER A 282 28.32 1.15 -16.99
CA SER A 282 27.95 -0.26 -17.21
C SER A 282 26.74 -0.44 -18.14
N ASN A 283 26.14 0.66 -18.62
CA ASN A 283 24.93 0.64 -19.43
C ASN A 283 25.06 1.61 -20.62
N GLU A 284 25.37 1.07 -21.80
CA GLU A 284 25.60 1.86 -23.01
C GLU A 284 24.34 2.60 -23.49
N GLU A 285 23.13 2.06 -23.29
CA GLU A 285 21.90 2.77 -23.69
C GLU A 285 21.71 4.05 -22.87
N VAL A 286 22.01 3.99 -21.57
CA VAL A 286 21.98 5.15 -20.67
C VAL A 286 23.08 6.14 -21.06
N LYS A 287 24.28 5.66 -21.35
CA LYS A 287 25.41 6.48 -21.79
C LYS A 287 25.10 7.25 -23.06
N GLU A 288 24.57 6.58 -24.09
CA GLU A 288 24.13 7.23 -25.31
C GLU A 288 23.05 8.29 -25.06
N ALA A 289 22.09 8.01 -24.17
CA ALA A 289 21.03 8.95 -23.83
C ALA A 289 21.59 10.20 -23.14
N LEU A 290 22.53 10.05 -22.20
CA LEU A 290 23.18 11.15 -21.51
C LEU A 290 24.03 12.02 -22.46
N ILE A 291 24.78 11.40 -23.38
CA ILE A 291 25.53 12.12 -24.43
C ILE A 291 24.58 12.94 -25.31
N LYS A 292 23.47 12.34 -25.78
CA LYS A 292 22.43 13.05 -26.56
C LYS A 292 21.81 14.21 -25.78
N MET A 293 21.83 14.16 -24.46
CA MET A 293 21.36 15.22 -23.57
C MET A 293 22.42 16.23 -23.16
N LYS A 294 23.69 16.03 -23.56
CA LYS A 294 24.85 16.85 -23.16
C LYS A 294 25.07 16.90 -21.64
N LEU A 295 24.91 15.75 -20.99
CA LEU A 295 25.10 15.57 -19.54
C LEU A 295 26.36 14.77 -19.19
N LEU A 296 27.03 14.21 -20.19
CA LEU A 296 28.38 13.63 -20.18
C LEU A 296 29.25 14.47 -21.13
#